data_AF-A0A847HCR2-F1
#
_entry.id   AF-A0A847HCR2-F1
#
_cell.length_a   1.000
_cell.length_b   1.000
_cell.length_c   1.000
_cell.angle_alpha   90.00
_cell.angle_beta   90.00
_cell.angle_gamma   90.00
#
_symmetry.space_group_name_H-M   'P 1'
#
loop_
_entity.id
_entity.type
_entity.pdbx_description
1 polymer ?
#
loop_
_entity_poly.entity_id
_entity_poly.type
_entity_poly.pdbx_seq_one_letter_code
_entity_poly.pdbx_strand_id
1 'polypeptide(L)'
;GSTFVLCDPQVPCGAAAEAIMADTGLVVEPASLEHQVADVLGKVVSGEADAGWVYRTDALSAGDGVDVIEIPGSAAHPNEVVAAVTATAVDKQAARGFVNALAAEETGEIWARFGWSPAGQP
;
A
#
# COMPACT_ATOMS: atom_id res chain seq x y z
N GLY A 1 14.84 -5.33 22.88
CA GLY A 1 13.57 -4.68 22.53
C GLY A 1 13.24 -5.09 21.12
N SER A 2 11.97 -5.07 20.73
CA SER A 2 11.59 -5.30 19.33
C SER A 2 11.86 -4.04 18.50
N THR A 3 12.43 -4.20 17.32
CA THR A 3 12.72 -3.14 16.35
C THR A 3 11.53 -3.00 15.39
N PHE A 4 10.80 -1.89 15.50
CA PHE A 4 9.70 -1.55 14.60
C PHE A 4 10.12 -0.43 13.67
N VAL A 5 9.82 -0.54 12.37
CA VAL A 5 10.12 0.50 11.37
C VAL A 5 8.86 0.94 10.63
N LEU A 6 8.83 2.20 10.21
CA LEU A 6 7.67 2.84 9.58
C LEU A 6 8.14 3.72 8.42
N CYS A 7 7.25 4.08 7.50
CA CYS A 7 7.55 5.11 6.52
C CYS A 7 7.64 6.51 7.16
N ASP A 8 8.47 7.37 6.59
CA ASP A 8 8.47 8.81 6.88
C ASP A 8 7.09 9.43 6.58
N PRO A 9 6.53 10.28 7.45
CA PRO A 9 5.25 10.95 7.23
C PRO A 9 5.13 11.76 5.93
N GLN A 10 6.26 12.16 5.33
CA GLN A 10 6.28 12.91 4.07
C GLN A 10 5.99 12.05 2.84
N VAL A 11 5.94 10.71 2.98
CA VAL A 11 5.57 9.80 1.89
C VAL A 11 4.21 9.13 2.15
N PRO A 12 3.49 8.66 1.11
CA PRO A 12 2.10 8.23 1.26
C PRO A 12 1.86 7.17 2.35
N CYS A 13 2.75 6.18 2.49
CA CYS A 13 2.59 5.13 3.51
C CYS A 13 2.74 5.66 4.94
N GLY A 14 3.59 6.67 5.15
CA GLY A 14 3.75 7.31 6.45
C GLY A 14 2.57 8.20 6.79
N ALA A 15 2.11 9.01 5.82
CA ALA A 15 0.91 9.82 5.97
C ALA A 15 -0.34 8.98 6.30
N ALA A 16 -0.51 7.83 5.64
CA ALA A 16 -1.60 6.89 5.95
C ALA A 16 -1.48 6.32 7.36
N ALA A 17 -0.27 5.95 7.80
CA ALA A 17 -0.05 5.46 9.16
C ALA A 17 -0.35 6.54 10.21
N GLU A 18 0.05 7.80 9.99
CA GLU A 18 -0.30 8.91 10.88
C GLU A 18 -1.80 9.13 10.99
N ALA A 19 -2.52 9.08 9.87
CA ALA A 19 -3.98 9.22 9.87
C ALA A 19 -4.66 8.09 10.66
N ILE A 20 -4.21 6.85 10.47
CA ILE A 20 -4.70 5.69 11.24
C ILE A 20 -4.38 5.83 12.73
N MET A 21 -3.15 6.25 13.08
CA MET A 21 -2.76 6.49 14.47
C MET A 21 -3.61 7.57 15.14
N ALA A 22 -3.87 8.68 14.44
CA ALA A 22 -4.71 9.76 14.93
C ALA A 22 -6.15 9.30 15.20
N ASP A 23 -6.73 8.50 14.31
CA ASP A 23 -8.10 8.01 14.45
C ASP A 23 -8.25 6.91 15.51
N THR A 24 -7.20 6.11 15.72
CA THR A 24 -7.22 4.97 16.65
C THR A 24 -6.67 5.30 18.03
N GLY A 25 -5.98 6.44 18.17
CA GLY A 25 -5.21 6.79 19.38
C GLY A 25 -3.98 5.91 19.58
N LEU A 26 -3.55 5.17 18.55
CA LEU A 26 -2.36 4.34 18.59
C LEU A 26 -1.12 5.24 18.59
N VAL A 27 -0.21 4.99 19.53
CA VAL A 27 1.09 5.68 19.61
C VAL A 27 2.18 4.64 19.40
N VAL A 28 3.01 4.85 18.38
CA VAL A 28 4.21 4.03 18.13
C VAL A 28 5.45 4.91 18.07
N GLU A 29 6.58 4.33 18.46
CA GLU A 29 7.90 4.96 18.34
C GLU A 29 8.76 4.07 17.43
N PRO A 30 8.83 4.38 16.12
CA PRO A 30 9.64 3.59 15.20
C PRO A 30 11.13 3.83 15.42
N ALA A 31 11.93 2.77 15.25
CA ALA A 31 13.38 2.82 15.31
C ALA A 31 13.99 3.58 14.12
N SER A 32 13.30 3.59 12.97
CA SER A 32 13.66 4.38 11.79
C SER A 32 12.42 4.71 10.94
N LEU A 33 12.58 5.75 10.12
CA LEU A 33 11.59 6.25 9.18
C LEU A 33 12.14 6.09 7.76
N GLU A 34 11.46 5.31 6.92
CA GLU A 34 11.91 5.00 5.56
C GLU A 34 11.18 5.83 4.50
N HIS A 35 11.85 6.18 3.41
CA HIS A 35 11.25 7.01 2.34
C HIS A 35 10.45 6.23 1.30
N GLN A 36 10.35 4.91 1.43
CA GLN A 36 9.52 4.07 0.58
C GLN A 36 9.09 2.81 1.34
N VAL A 37 7.87 2.35 1.10
CA VAL A 37 7.32 1.16 1.78
C VAL A 37 8.11 -0.12 1.49
N ALA A 38 8.76 -0.20 0.33
CA ALA A 38 9.63 -1.31 -0.03
C ALA A 38 10.87 -1.42 0.90
N ASP A 39 11.36 -0.31 1.43
CA ASP A 39 12.48 -0.32 2.39
C ASP A 39 12.01 -0.84 3.75
N VAL A 40 10.82 -0.44 4.20
CA VAL A 40 10.19 -0.98 5.42
C VAL A 40 10.05 -2.50 5.30
N LEU A 41 9.46 -2.99 4.21
CA LEU A 41 9.31 -4.43 3.98
C LEU A 41 10.67 -5.13 3.88
N GLY A 42 11.62 -4.54 3.15
CA GLY A 42 12.96 -5.08 2.97
C GLY A 42 13.70 -5.30 4.29
N LYS A 43 13.57 -4.35 5.24
CA LYS A 43 14.16 -4.47 6.59
C LYS A 43 13.54 -5.59 7.42
N VAL A 44 12.23 -5.82 7.31
CA VAL A 44 11.57 -6.93 7.99
C VAL A 44 12.02 -8.26 7.39
N VAL A 45 11.97 -8.38 6.06
CA VAL A 45 12.35 -9.61 5.34
C VAL A 45 13.83 -9.97 5.56
N SER A 46 14.72 -8.97 5.68
CA SER A 46 16.15 -9.20 5.93
C SER A 46 16.48 -9.49 7.40
N GLY A 47 15.53 -9.28 8.32
CA GLY A 47 15.75 -9.37 9.76
C GLY A 47 16.46 -8.17 10.39
N GLU A 48 16.60 -7.05 9.66
CA GLU A 48 17.07 -5.77 10.23
C GLU A 48 16.05 -5.17 11.21
N ALA A 49 14.75 -5.40 10.96
CA ALA A 49 13.65 -5.04 11.83
C ALA A 49 12.78 -6.25 12.17
N ASP A 50 12.19 -6.27 13.37
CA ASP A 50 11.27 -7.33 13.81
C ASP A 50 9.85 -7.12 13.25
N ALA A 51 9.47 -5.87 12.99
CA ALA A 51 8.16 -5.52 12.46
C ALA A 51 8.22 -4.25 11.61
N GLY A 52 7.30 -4.14 10.66
CA GLY A 52 7.17 -2.98 9.80
C GLY A 52 5.72 -2.72 9.43
N TRP A 53 5.35 -1.45 9.29
CA TRP A 53 4.03 -1.05 8.84
C TRP A 53 4.05 -0.76 7.34
N VAL A 54 3.37 -1.60 6.58
CA VAL A 54 3.35 -1.57 5.11
C VAL A 54 1.92 -1.64 4.59
N TYR A 55 1.73 -1.46 3.27
CA TYR A 55 0.43 -1.74 2.67
C TYR A 55 0.16 -3.24 2.60
N ARG A 56 -1.13 -3.61 2.57
CA ARG A 56 -1.58 -4.99 2.36
C ARG A 56 -0.92 -5.63 1.13
N THR A 57 -0.84 -4.88 0.03
CA THR A 57 -0.26 -5.34 -1.23
C THR A 57 1.22 -5.71 -1.08
N ASP A 58 1.97 -4.94 -0.31
CA ASP A 58 3.40 -5.18 -0.07
C ASP A 58 3.58 -6.42 0.82
N ALA A 59 2.82 -6.51 1.92
CA ALA A 59 2.84 -7.67 2.80
C ALA A 59 2.51 -8.98 2.07
N LEU A 60 1.48 -8.97 1.22
CA LEU A 60 1.11 -10.13 0.40
C LEU A 60 2.20 -10.49 -0.62
N SER A 61 2.94 -9.50 -1.14
CA SER A 61 4.01 -9.74 -2.11
C SER A 61 5.21 -10.48 -1.51
N ALA A 62 5.41 -10.38 -0.19
CA ALA A 62 6.47 -11.10 0.52
C ALA A 62 6.12 -12.58 0.78
N GLY A 63 4.86 -12.99 0.58
CA GLY A 63 4.41 -14.36 0.82
C GLY A 63 4.77 -14.85 2.22
N ASP A 64 5.35 -16.06 2.31
CA ASP A 64 5.77 -16.67 3.58
C ASP A 64 7.01 -16.00 4.22
N GLY A 65 7.53 -14.92 3.62
CA GLY A 65 8.68 -14.18 4.15
C GLY A 65 8.35 -13.30 5.36
N VAL A 66 7.06 -13.05 5.64
CA VAL A 66 6.58 -12.26 6.77
C VAL A 66 5.26 -12.83 7.31
N ASP A 67 5.03 -12.66 8.61
CA ASP A 67 3.69 -12.81 9.19
C ASP A 67 2.90 -11.50 9.05
N VAL A 68 1.64 -11.59 8.64
CA VAL A 68 0.79 -10.42 8.41
C VAL A 68 -0.13 -10.19 9.60
N ILE A 69 -0.04 -8.99 10.19
CA ILE A 69 -0.93 -8.52 11.25
C ILE A 69 -1.79 -7.39 10.70
N GLU A 70 -3.11 -7.58 10.67
CA GLU A 70 -4.06 -6.56 10.22
C GLU A 70 -4.05 -5.36 11.16
N ILE A 71 -4.06 -4.16 10.57
CA ILE A 71 -4.04 -2.90 11.29
C ILE A 71 -5.47 -2.41 11.48
N PRO A 72 -5.98 -2.32 12.73
CA PRO A 72 -7.33 -1.85 12.99
C PRO A 72 -7.55 -0.44 12.41
N GLY A 73 -8.67 -0.22 11.73
CA GLY A 73 -9.01 1.08 11.15
C GLY A 73 -8.34 1.40 9.81
N SER A 74 -7.43 0.55 9.30
CA SER A 74 -6.73 0.79 8.03
C SER A 74 -7.65 0.94 6.82
N ALA A 75 -8.82 0.29 6.82
CA ALA A 75 -9.81 0.41 5.75
C ALA A 75 -10.39 1.83 5.59
N ALA A 76 -10.32 2.68 6.62
CA ALA A 76 -10.78 4.07 6.54
C ALA A 76 -9.77 5.00 5.85
N HIS A 77 -8.53 4.55 5.68
CA HIS A 77 -7.43 5.33 5.09
C HIS A 77 -6.79 4.58 3.91
N PRO A 78 -7.54 4.34 2.82
CA PRO A 78 -7.01 3.65 1.66
C PRO A 78 -5.99 4.53 0.92
N ASN A 79 -4.97 3.90 0.34
CA ASN A 79 -4.14 4.55 -0.65
C ASN A 79 -4.80 4.41 -2.04
N GLU A 80 -5.18 5.53 -2.65
CA GLU A 80 -5.82 5.55 -3.97
C GLU A 80 -4.78 5.62 -5.09
N VAL A 81 -4.86 4.69 -6.05
CA VAL A 81 -4.04 4.70 -7.26
C VAL A 81 -4.94 4.89 -8.47
N VAL A 82 -4.70 5.96 -9.22
CA VAL A 82 -5.50 6.35 -10.38
C VAL A 82 -4.74 6.18 -11.68
N ALA A 83 -5.45 5.81 -12.75
CA ALA A 83 -4.93 5.73 -14.11
C ALA A 83 -5.66 6.72 -15.02
N ALA A 84 -4.92 7.46 -15.85
CA ALA A 84 -5.49 8.43 -16.77
C ALA A 84 -4.76 8.46 -18.11
N VAL A 85 -5.50 8.78 -19.19
CA VAL A 85 -4.92 9.01 -20.52
C VAL A 85 -4.25 10.39 -20.54
N THR A 86 -2.98 10.45 -20.92
CA THR A 86 -2.24 11.72 -21.02
C THR A 86 -2.76 12.57 -22.18
N ALA A 87 -2.68 13.90 -22.06
CA ALA A 87 -3.15 14.82 -23.10
C ALA A 87 -2.41 14.66 -24.44
N THR A 88 -1.16 14.21 -24.37
CA THR A 88 -0.21 14.04 -25.47
C THR A 88 -0.13 12.60 -26.00
N ALA A 89 -0.99 11.69 -25.56
CA ALA A 89 -1.01 10.31 -26.04
C ALA A 89 -1.14 10.28 -27.58
N VAL A 90 -0.21 9.57 -28.23
CA VAL A 90 -0.17 9.41 -29.70
C VAL A 90 -1.41 8.64 -30.18
N ASP A 91 -1.81 7.60 -29.44
CA ASP A 91 -3.05 6.86 -29.66
C ASP A 91 -3.96 6.96 -28.43
N LYS A 92 -4.85 7.95 -28.43
CA LYS A 92 -5.80 8.17 -27.34
C LYS A 92 -6.85 7.07 -27.23
N GLN A 93 -7.18 6.42 -28.34
CA GLN A 93 -8.19 5.37 -28.35
C GLN A 93 -7.64 4.11 -27.70
N ALA A 94 -6.45 3.66 -28.10
CA ALA A 94 -5.78 2.53 -27.47
C ALA A 94 -5.50 2.80 -25.98
N ALA A 95 -5.00 3.99 -25.64
CA ALA A 95 -4.77 4.37 -24.24
C ALA A 95 -6.06 4.35 -23.41
N ARG A 96 -7.18 4.84 -23.95
CA ARG A 96 -8.49 4.75 -23.30
C ARG A 96 -8.94 3.30 -23.14
N GLY A 97 -8.74 2.47 -24.16
CA GLY A 97 -9.02 1.04 -24.10
C GLY A 97 -8.28 0.36 -22.95
N PHE A 98 -7.00 0.67 -22.77
CA PHE A 98 -6.21 0.16 -21.66
C PHE A 98 -6.72 0.63 -20.29
N VAL A 99 -6.98 1.94 -20.12
CA VAL A 99 -7.54 2.46 -18.85
C VAL A 99 -8.89 1.82 -18.52
N ASN A 100 -9.74 1.60 -19.52
CA ASN A 100 -11.01 0.90 -19.34
C ASN A 100 -10.80 -0.57 -18.95
N ALA A 101 -9.81 -1.24 -19.54
CA ALA A 101 -9.47 -2.63 -19.17
C ALA A 101 -8.99 -2.74 -17.73
N LEU A 102 -8.23 -1.75 -17.21
CA LEU A 102 -7.83 -1.73 -15.79
C LEU A 102 -9.03 -1.67 -14.84
N ALA A 103 -10.15 -1.09 -15.27
CA ALA A 103 -11.39 -0.96 -14.50
C ALA A 103 -12.43 -2.05 -14.83
N ALA A 104 -12.10 -3.02 -15.68
CA ALA A 104 -13.02 -4.12 -16.03
C ALA A 104 -13.19 -5.09 -14.85
N GLU A 105 -14.36 -5.74 -14.78
CA GLU A 105 -14.68 -6.73 -13.74
C GLU A 105 -13.65 -7.86 -13.66
N GLU A 106 -13.22 -8.39 -14.82
CA GLU A 106 -12.20 -9.44 -14.91
C GLU A 106 -10.86 -8.99 -14.29
N THR A 107 -10.49 -7.71 -14.45
CA THR A 107 -9.28 -7.16 -13.83
C THR A 107 -9.49 -6.89 -12.35
N GLY A 108 -10.72 -6.60 -11.92
CA GLY A 108 -11.12 -6.51 -10.51
C GLY A 108 -10.76 -7.76 -9.71
N GLU A 109 -10.98 -8.95 -10.27
CA GLU A 109 -10.58 -10.21 -9.63
C GLU A 109 -9.06 -10.33 -9.49
N ILE A 110 -8.31 -9.86 -10.49
CA ILE A 110 -6.84 -9.81 -10.45
C ILE A 110 -6.38 -8.85 -9.35
N TRP A 111 -6.97 -7.65 -9.26
CA TRP A 111 -6.67 -6.66 -8.22
C TRP A 111 -6.89 -7.24 -6.83
N ALA A 112 -8.06 -7.84 -6.58
CA ALA A 112 -8.40 -8.45 -5.30
C ALA A 112 -7.40 -9.55 -4.91
N ARG A 113 -6.98 -10.39 -5.86
CA ARG A 113 -5.99 -11.44 -5.63
C ARG A 113 -4.63 -10.88 -5.14
N PHE A 114 -4.27 -9.67 -5.52
CA PHE A 114 -3.03 -9.00 -5.11
C PHE A 114 -3.23 -7.98 -3.97
N GLY A 115 -4.38 -8.00 -3.30
CA GLY A 115 -4.65 -7.15 -2.13
C GLY A 115 -5.11 -5.73 -2.44
N TRP A 116 -5.50 -5.46 -3.67
CA TRP A 116 -6.11 -4.19 -4.06
C TRP A 116 -7.64 -4.28 -3.95
N SER A 117 -8.26 -3.19 -3.53
CA SER A 117 -9.71 -3.00 -3.66
C SER A 117 -10.02 -2.44 -5.05
N PRO A 118 -10.83 -3.12 -5.89
CA PRO A 118 -11.21 -2.61 -7.21
C PRO A 118 -11.98 -1.28 -7.12
N ALA A 119 -11.71 -0.37 -8.05
CA ALA A 119 -12.42 0.92 -8.12
C ALA A 119 -13.93 0.70 -8.30
N GLY A 120 -14.74 1.39 -7.49
CA GLY A 120 -16.20 1.36 -7.61
C GLY A 120 -16.90 0.19 -6.89
N GLN A 121 -16.16 -0.61 -6.11
CA GLN A 121 -16.75 -1.50 -5.11
C GLN A 121 -16.67 -0.85 -3.72
N PRO A 122 -17.72 -0.99 -2.88
CA PRO A 122 -17.79 -0.38 -1.55
C PRO A 122 -16.75 -0.95 -0.57
#